data_AF-A0A1X4JJ69-F1
#
_entry.id   AF-A0A1X4JJ69-F1
#
_cell.length_a   1.000
_cell.length_b   1.000
_cell.length_c   1.000
_cell.angle_alpha   90.00
_cell.angle_beta   90.00
_cell.angle_gamma   90.00
#
_symmetry.space_group_name_H-M   'P 1'
#
loop_
_entity.id
_entity.type
_entity.pdbx_description
1 polymer ?
#
loop_
_entity_poly.entity_id
_entity_poly.type
_entity_poly.pdbx_seq_one_letter_code
_entity_poly.pdbx_strand_id
1 'polypeptide(L)'
;MLKIPVQYDDYVDGDDKVIEDVIRFAFTLNTVRMYEQRTDRLFYDDLQHAVEEVASFYDRLDGRDYDELTEAEQVAMLPMMTNPVINTFMLEVMPVLYAETNGVSLVQSDETAERAEESLWLMELVNVQSFFDIFEELSKHNAVKTKVKKPRKSSKQ
;
A
#
# COMPACT_ATOMS: atom_id res chain seq x y z
N MET A 1 4.21 -0.95 10.59
CA MET A 1 4.71 -2.13 9.86
C MET A 1 3.51 -3.03 9.65
N LEU A 2 3.09 -3.11 8.41
CA LEU A 2 1.96 -3.92 7.96
C LEU A 2 2.46 -5.34 7.65
N LYS A 3 1.63 -6.33 7.93
CA LYS A 3 1.91 -7.75 7.65
C LYS A 3 0.71 -8.32 6.90
N ILE A 4 0.92 -8.82 5.71
CA ILE A 4 -0.15 -9.38 4.88
C ILE A 4 0.15 -10.86 4.65
N PRO A 5 -0.71 -11.79 5.10
CA PRO A 5 -0.59 -13.19 4.71
C PRO A 5 -0.92 -13.33 3.23
N VAL A 6 -0.11 -14.12 2.52
CA VAL A 6 -0.30 -14.40 1.10
C VAL A 6 -0.24 -15.90 0.86
N GLN A 7 -1.00 -16.35 -0.12
CA GLN A 7 -0.98 -17.71 -0.61
C GLN A 7 -0.83 -17.66 -2.13
N TYR A 8 0.22 -18.30 -2.67
CA TYR A 8 0.50 -18.29 -4.10
C TYR A 8 1.03 -19.65 -4.56
N ASP A 9 0.76 -19.99 -5.81
CA ASP A 9 1.29 -21.22 -6.42
C ASP A 9 2.71 -20.97 -6.94
N ASP A 10 3.64 -21.85 -6.57
CA ASP A 10 5.04 -21.82 -7.02
C ASP A 10 5.50 -23.23 -7.43
N TYR A 11 6.47 -23.29 -8.33
CA TYR A 11 7.02 -24.55 -8.84
C TYR A 11 8.31 -24.90 -8.08
N VAL A 12 8.20 -25.76 -7.08
CA VAL A 12 9.30 -26.10 -6.16
C VAL A 12 9.63 -27.57 -6.26
N ASP A 13 10.86 -27.88 -6.67
CA ASP A 13 11.40 -29.24 -6.84
C ASP A 13 10.66 -30.12 -7.87
N GLY A 14 10.00 -29.50 -8.86
CA GLY A 14 9.33 -30.26 -9.92
C GLY A 14 7.81 -30.42 -9.75
N ASP A 15 7.25 -29.90 -8.66
CA ASP A 15 5.83 -29.97 -8.34
C ASP A 15 5.24 -28.57 -8.09
N ASP A 16 3.98 -28.38 -8.50
CA ASP A 16 3.19 -27.21 -8.11
C ASP A 16 2.89 -27.28 -6.61
N LYS A 17 3.32 -26.27 -5.87
CA LYS A 17 3.09 -26.16 -4.44
C LYS A 17 2.43 -24.83 -4.12
N VAL A 18 1.41 -24.91 -3.27
CA VAL A 18 0.85 -23.76 -2.59
C VAL A 18 1.84 -23.31 -1.52
N ILE A 19 2.35 -22.09 -1.64
CA ILE A 19 3.21 -21.45 -0.64
C ILE A 19 2.36 -20.49 0.20
N GLU A 20 2.46 -20.63 1.52
CA GLU A 20 1.90 -19.67 2.48
C GLU A 20 3.04 -18.84 3.08
N ASP A 21 2.98 -17.52 2.92
CA ASP A 21 3.98 -16.60 3.48
C ASP A 21 3.32 -15.37 4.13
N VAL A 22 4.11 -14.61 4.90
CA VAL A 22 3.70 -13.33 5.49
C VAL A 22 4.61 -12.23 4.96
N ILE A 23 4.08 -11.44 4.05
CA ILE A 23 4.76 -10.28 3.48
C ILE A 23 4.76 -9.14 4.50
N ARG A 24 5.90 -8.48 4.67
CA ARG A 24 6.08 -7.40 5.64
C ARG A 24 6.35 -6.10 4.90
N PHE A 25 5.51 -5.11 5.14
CA PHE A 25 5.67 -3.77 4.61
C PHE A 25 6.08 -2.81 5.73
N ALA A 26 7.17 -2.09 5.50
CA ALA A 26 7.68 -1.08 6.41
C ALA A 26 7.74 0.27 5.68
N PHE A 27 6.98 1.25 6.18
CA PHE A 27 7.13 2.62 5.69
C PHE A 27 8.25 3.32 6.45
N THR A 28 9.32 3.68 5.75
CA THR A 28 10.47 4.39 6.31
C THR A 28 10.88 5.56 5.42
N LEU A 29 11.80 6.39 5.89
CA LEU A 29 12.41 7.42 5.01
C LEU A 29 13.11 6.78 3.80
N ASN A 30 13.59 5.54 3.94
CA ASN A 30 14.22 4.82 2.84
C ASN A 30 13.20 4.47 1.74
N THR A 31 11.99 4.07 2.11
CA THR A 31 10.88 3.85 1.17
C THR A 31 10.64 5.06 0.28
N VAL A 32 10.55 6.26 0.89
CA VAL A 32 10.35 7.51 0.15
C VAL A 32 11.51 7.75 -0.82
N ARG A 33 12.76 7.62 -0.35
CA ARG A 33 13.95 7.83 -1.19
C ARG A 33 14.02 6.87 -2.36
N MET A 34 13.80 5.58 -2.11
CA MET A 34 13.84 4.55 -3.15
C MET A 34 12.74 4.77 -4.19
N TYR A 35 11.52 5.10 -3.75
CA TYR A 35 10.43 5.44 -4.67
C TYR A 35 10.81 6.57 -5.64
N GLU A 36 11.29 7.69 -5.08
CA GLU A 36 11.63 8.87 -5.86
C GLU A 36 12.82 8.60 -6.80
N GLN A 37 13.80 7.78 -6.36
CA GLN A 37 14.94 7.38 -7.19
C GLN A 37 14.57 6.46 -8.34
N ARG A 38 13.66 5.50 -8.12
CA ARG A 38 13.24 4.53 -9.14
C ARG A 38 12.29 5.13 -10.17
N THR A 39 11.43 6.05 -9.74
CA THR A 39 10.34 6.58 -10.58
C THR A 39 10.59 7.97 -11.15
N ASP A 40 11.56 8.73 -10.59
CA ASP A 40 11.77 10.16 -10.88
C ASP A 40 10.53 11.03 -10.59
N ARG A 41 9.64 10.57 -9.69
CA ARG A 41 8.43 11.27 -9.23
C ARG A 41 8.51 11.56 -7.74
N LEU A 42 7.73 12.55 -7.27
CA LEU A 42 7.65 12.89 -5.85
C LEU A 42 6.66 11.98 -5.12
N PHE A 43 7.14 11.23 -4.13
CA PHE A 43 6.35 10.23 -3.42
C PHE A 43 5.07 10.80 -2.82
N TYR A 44 5.17 11.95 -2.16
CA TYR A 44 4.02 12.55 -1.47
C TYR A 44 2.98 13.14 -2.42
N ASP A 45 3.40 13.59 -3.60
CA ASP A 45 2.47 14.11 -4.62
C ASP A 45 1.67 12.95 -5.22
N ASP A 46 2.35 11.86 -5.58
CA ASP A 46 1.70 10.66 -6.12
C ASP A 46 0.80 9.99 -5.07
N LEU A 47 1.24 9.91 -3.80
CA LEU A 47 0.43 9.41 -2.71
C LEU A 47 -0.79 10.29 -2.45
N GLN A 48 -0.67 11.62 -2.55
CA GLN A 48 -1.82 12.50 -2.42
C GLN A 48 -2.84 12.25 -3.54
N HIS A 49 -2.40 12.20 -4.81
CA HIS A 49 -3.29 11.91 -5.93
C HIS A 49 -3.98 10.56 -5.77
N ALA A 50 -3.23 9.53 -5.36
CA ALA A 50 -3.80 8.20 -5.18
C ALA A 50 -4.79 8.15 -4.00
N VAL A 51 -4.53 8.89 -2.91
CA VAL A 51 -5.49 9.05 -1.79
C VAL A 51 -6.75 9.77 -2.23
N GLU A 52 -6.65 10.82 -3.05
CA GLU A 52 -7.81 11.55 -3.58
C GLU A 52 -8.69 10.63 -4.46
N GLU A 53 -8.07 9.82 -5.31
CA GLU A 53 -8.77 8.82 -6.11
C GLU A 53 -9.44 7.76 -5.24
N VAL A 54 -8.74 7.21 -4.25
CA VAL A 54 -9.28 6.23 -3.29
C VAL A 54 -10.44 6.82 -2.48
N ALA A 55 -10.32 8.08 -2.02
CA ALA A 55 -11.36 8.78 -1.27
C ALA A 55 -12.66 8.90 -2.08
N SER A 56 -12.58 9.06 -3.40
CA SER A 56 -13.77 9.08 -4.27
C SER A 56 -14.58 7.77 -4.28
N PHE A 57 -13.91 6.64 -3.97
CA PHE A 57 -14.55 5.35 -3.75
C PHE A 57 -15.03 5.20 -2.30
N TYR A 58 -14.27 5.71 -1.32
CA TYR A 58 -14.58 5.64 0.11
C TYR A 58 -15.74 6.54 0.57
N ASP A 59 -15.93 7.71 -0.05
CA ASP A 59 -17.07 8.58 0.22
C ASP A 59 -18.41 7.86 -0.03
N ARG A 60 -18.38 6.75 -0.79
CA ARG A 60 -19.54 5.87 -1.03
C ARG A 60 -19.77 4.84 0.08
N LEU A 61 -18.84 4.68 1.02
CA LEU A 61 -18.81 3.61 2.03
C LEU A 61 -19.11 4.07 3.47
N ASP A 62 -19.29 5.37 3.69
CA ASP A 62 -19.58 5.97 5.01
C ASP A 62 -18.51 5.66 6.08
N GLY A 63 -17.25 5.46 5.65
CA GLY A 63 -16.10 5.28 6.54
C GLY A 63 -16.02 3.92 7.25
N ARG A 64 -16.74 2.90 6.78
CA ARG A 64 -16.60 1.51 7.25
C ARG A 64 -15.34 0.84 6.71
N ASP A 65 -14.81 -0.11 7.45
CA ASP A 65 -13.69 -0.94 7.00
C ASP A 65 -14.13 -1.88 5.86
N TYR A 66 -13.22 -2.26 4.97
CA TYR A 66 -13.56 -3.11 3.80
C TYR A 66 -14.21 -4.45 4.20
N ASP A 67 -13.75 -5.03 5.31
CA ASP A 67 -14.30 -6.27 5.88
C ASP A 67 -15.73 -6.12 6.43
N GLU A 68 -16.18 -4.88 6.68
CA GLU A 68 -17.53 -4.56 7.15
C GLU A 68 -18.50 -4.26 6.00
N LEU A 69 -18.01 -4.28 4.76
CA LEU A 69 -18.80 -4.05 3.57
C LEU A 69 -19.61 -5.29 3.18
N THR A 70 -20.81 -5.06 2.67
CA THR A 70 -21.58 -6.12 2.02
C THR A 70 -20.90 -6.55 0.72
N GLU A 71 -21.19 -7.76 0.24
CA GLU A 71 -20.67 -8.25 -1.04
C GLU A 71 -20.96 -7.29 -2.21
N ALA A 72 -22.15 -6.69 -2.24
CA ALA A 72 -22.51 -5.69 -3.26
C ALA A 72 -21.65 -4.42 -3.17
N GLU A 73 -21.31 -3.98 -1.97
CA GLU A 73 -20.42 -2.85 -1.74
C GLU A 73 -18.98 -3.19 -2.13
N GLN A 74 -18.48 -4.38 -1.77
CA GLN A 74 -17.16 -4.86 -2.20
C GLN A 74 -17.06 -4.95 -3.74
N VAL A 75 -18.10 -5.46 -4.40
CA VAL A 75 -18.18 -5.50 -5.88
C VAL A 75 -18.14 -4.08 -6.47
N ALA A 76 -18.79 -3.11 -5.82
CA ALA A 76 -18.76 -1.71 -6.27
C ALA A 76 -17.37 -1.06 -6.15
N MET A 77 -16.45 -1.66 -5.38
CA MET A 77 -15.06 -1.22 -5.23
C MET A 77 -14.11 -1.82 -6.26
N LEU A 78 -14.50 -2.90 -6.95
CA LEU A 78 -13.66 -3.54 -7.98
C LEU A 78 -13.13 -2.59 -9.08
N PRO A 79 -13.86 -1.56 -9.54
CA PRO A 79 -13.33 -0.59 -10.49
C PRO A 79 -12.11 0.19 -9.98
N MET A 80 -11.86 0.24 -8.67
CA MET A 80 -10.65 0.83 -8.10
C MET A 80 -9.39 0.12 -8.62
N MET A 81 -9.47 -1.20 -8.85
CA MET A 81 -8.34 -2.02 -9.32
C MET A 81 -7.91 -1.68 -10.75
N THR A 82 -8.79 -1.05 -11.52
CA THR A 82 -8.51 -0.61 -12.89
C THR A 82 -8.24 0.89 -12.98
N ASN A 83 -8.27 1.62 -11.86
CA ASN A 83 -7.89 3.03 -11.83
C ASN A 83 -6.37 3.14 -12.07
N PRO A 84 -5.92 3.83 -13.12
CA PRO A 84 -4.50 3.88 -13.48
C PRO A 84 -3.66 4.61 -12.43
N VAL A 85 -4.19 5.64 -11.77
CA VAL A 85 -3.46 6.40 -10.74
C VAL A 85 -3.18 5.50 -9.55
N ILE A 86 -4.22 4.82 -9.06
CA ILE A 86 -4.13 3.91 -7.91
C ILE A 86 -3.21 2.73 -8.25
N ASN A 87 -3.45 2.07 -9.38
CA ASN A 87 -2.71 0.88 -9.77
C ASN A 87 -1.22 1.19 -10.00
N THR A 88 -0.90 2.24 -10.76
CA THR A 88 0.50 2.65 -10.97
C THR A 88 1.16 3.04 -9.66
N PHE A 89 0.50 3.79 -8.77
CA PHE A 89 1.10 4.12 -7.48
C PHE A 89 1.41 2.85 -6.67
N MET A 90 0.48 1.90 -6.64
CA MET A 90 0.57 0.68 -5.85
C MET A 90 1.67 -0.26 -6.35
N LEU A 91 1.75 -0.50 -7.66
CA LEU A 91 2.80 -1.34 -8.26
C LEU A 91 4.20 -0.78 -8.00
N GLU A 92 4.34 0.54 -7.91
CA GLU A 92 5.62 1.21 -7.72
C GLU A 92 6.00 1.32 -6.23
N VAL A 93 4.99 1.45 -5.35
CA VAL A 93 5.21 1.62 -3.91
C VAL A 93 5.40 0.30 -3.16
N MET A 94 4.72 -0.77 -3.59
CA MET A 94 4.76 -2.06 -2.90
C MET A 94 6.17 -2.66 -2.83
N PRO A 95 6.96 -2.69 -3.91
CA PRO A 95 8.33 -3.20 -3.85
C PRO A 95 9.23 -2.45 -2.87
N VAL A 96 9.12 -1.13 -2.84
CA VAL A 96 9.95 -0.29 -1.94
C VAL A 96 9.45 -0.26 -0.50
N LEU A 97 8.19 -0.66 -0.27
CA LEU A 97 7.65 -0.93 1.06
C LEU A 97 8.09 -2.29 1.59
N TYR A 98 8.36 -3.25 0.71
CA TYR A 98 8.69 -4.61 1.11
C TYR A 98 9.97 -4.62 1.96
N ALA A 99 9.94 -5.41 3.03
CA ALA A 99 11.03 -5.56 3.96
C ALA A 99 11.27 -7.02 4.28
N GLU A 100 12.47 -7.50 4.01
CA GLU A 100 12.91 -8.83 4.40
C GLU A 100 13.33 -8.85 5.86
N THR A 101 13.25 -10.02 6.49
CA THR A 101 13.80 -10.27 7.83
C THR A 101 15.04 -11.14 7.71
N ASN A 102 16.18 -10.66 8.22
CA ASN A 102 17.39 -11.47 8.34
C ASN A 102 17.54 -12.10 9.74
N GLY A 103 16.42 -12.28 10.44
CA GLY A 103 16.33 -12.86 11.79
C GLY A 103 16.54 -11.85 12.93
N VAL A 104 17.22 -10.72 12.68
CA VAL A 104 17.48 -9.69 13.71
C VAL A 104 17.01 -8.30 13.28
N SER A 105 17.02 -8.02 11.97
CA SER A 105 16.67 -6.71 11.42
C SER A 105 15.76 -6.83 10.20
N LEU A 106 15.01 -5.75 9.97
CA LEU A 106 14.30 -5.52 8.71
C LEU A 106 15.29 -4.93 7.70
N VAL A 107 15.29 -5.48 6.49
CA VAL A 107 16.14 -5.04 5.38
C VAL A 107 15.25 -4.49 4.28
N GLN A 108 15.49 -3.22 3.92
CA GLN A 108 14.90 -2.53 2.77
C GLN A 108 16.05 -1.98 1.93
N SER A 109 16.33 -2.60 0.80
CA SER A 109 17.36 -2.19 -0.15
C SER A 109 16.85 -2.34 -1.58
N ASP A 110 17.59 -1.82 -2.55
CA ASP A 110 17.25 -1.96 -3.97
C ASP A 110 17.13 -3.44 -4.37
N GLU A 111 18.02 -4.31 -3.88
CA GLU A 111 17.95 -5.75 -4.16
C GLU A 111 16.73 -6.43 -3.51
N THR A 112 16.23 -5.90 -2.39
CA THR A 112 14.98 -6.37 -1.78
C THR A 112 13.77 -5.91 -2.59
N ALA A 113 13.77 -4.68 -3.11
CA ALA A 113 12.70 -4.17 -3.96
C ALA A 113 12.65 -4.89 -5.32
N GLU A 114 13.79 -5.12 -5.97
CA GLU A 114 13.87 -5.89 -7.22
C GLU A 114 13.32 -7.32 -7.04
N ARG A 115 13.68 -7.99 -5.94
CA ARG A 115 13.12 -9.32 -5.63
C ARG A 115 11.61 -9.28 -5.41
N ALA A 116 11.08 -8.22 -4.80
CA ALA A 116 9.64 -8.06 -4.63
C ALA A 116 8.91 -7.86 -5.97
N GLU A 117 9.49 -7.11 -6.91
CA GLU A 117 8.92 -6.91 -8.26
C GLU A 117 8.80 -8.22 -9.04
N GLU A 118 9.76 -9.11 -8.86
CA GLU A 118 9.80 -10.42 -9.52
C GLU A 118 8.99 -11.49 -8.77
N SER A 119 8.48 -11.18 -7.58
CA SER A 119 7.82 -12.16 -6.72
C SER A 119 6.39 -12.48 -7.17
N LEU A 120 6.06 -13.77 -7.15
CA LEU A 120 4.71 -14.27 -7.48
C LEU A 120 3.64 -13.71 -6.54
N TRP A 121 3.96 -13.50 -5.25
CA TRP A 121 3.03 -12.94 -4.28
C TRP A 121 2.59 -11.50 -4.60
N LEU A 122 3.35 -10.75 -5.41
CA LEU A 122 3.00 -9.36 -5.73
C LEU A 122 1.66 -9.29 -6.45
N MET A 123 1.40 -10.25 -7.35
CA MET A 123 0.15 -10.35 -8.10
C MET A 123 -1.05 -10.68 -7.20
N GLU A 124 -0.85 -11.51 -6.18
CA GLU A 124 -1.90 -11.86 -5.22
C GLU A 124 -2.33 -10.66 -4.38
N LEU A 125 -1.42 -9.71 -4.16
CA LEU A 125 -1.71 -8.46 -3.46
C LEU A 125 -2.36 -7.39 -4.36
N VAL A 126 -2.58 -7.67 -5.66
CA VAL A 126 -3.36 -6.81 -6.56
C VAL A 126 -4.86 -7.03 -6.34
N ASN A 127 -5.34 -6.73 -5.15
CA ASN A 127 -6.74 -6.83 -4.76
C ASN A 127 -7.16 -5.63 -3.88
N VAL A 128 -8.49 -5.41 -3.76
CA VAL A 128 -9.04 -4.23 -3.09
C VAL A 128 -8.64 -4.16 -1.62
N GLN A 129 -8.64 -5.29 -0.91
CA GLN A 129 -8.30 -5.36 0.52
C GLN A 129 -6.84 -4.95 0.76
N SER A 130 -5.90 -5.56 0.04
CA SER A 130 -4.47 -5.26 0.18
C SER A 130 -4.17 -3.80 -0.16
N PHE A 131 -4.88 -3.23 -1.13
CA PHE A 131 -4.76 -1.81 -1.46
C PHE A 131 -5.19 -0.96 -0.27
N PHE A 132 -6.33 -1.26 0.36
CA PHE A 132 -6.78 -0.53 1.54
C PHE A 132 -5.83 -0.62 2.72
N ASP A 133 -5.34 -1.83 3.04
CA ASP A 133 -4.38 -2.03 4.13
C ASP A 133 -3.12 -1.17 3.95
N ILE A 134 -2.60 -1.13 2.72
CA ILE A 134 -1.41 -0.35 2.38
C ILE A 134 -1.71 1.15 2.45
N PHE A 135 -2.83 1.61 1.88
CA PHE A 135 -3.22 3.03 1.95
C PHE A 135 -3.45 3.50 3.38
N GLU A 136 -4.09 2.69 4.22
CA GLU A 136 -4.32 3.00 5.62
C GLU A 136 -2.98 3.11 6.37
N GLU A 137 -2.06 2.16 6.16
CA GLU A 137 -0.71 2.20 6.74
C GLU A 137 0.03 3.48 6.31
N LEU A 138 0.08 3.79 5.01
CA LEU A 138 0.74 5.01 4.50
C LEU A 138 0.10 6.29 5.05
N SER A 139 -1.23 6.31 5.18
CA SER A 139 -1.98 7.47 5.68
C SER A 139 -1.73 7.73 7.16
N LYS A 140 -1.56 6.68 7.99
CA LYS A 140 -1.18 6.81 9.41
C LYS A 140 0.12 7.60 9.58
N HIS A 141 1.09 7.41 8.67
CA HIS A 141 2.38 8.11 8.72
C HIS A 141 2.31 9.51 8.11
N ASN A 142 1.40 9.75 7.17
CA ASN A 142 1.15 11.07 6.58
C ASN A 142 0.29 12.01 7.43
N ALA A 143 -0.57 11.47 8.30
CA ALA A 143 -1.36 12.25 9.25
C ALA A 143 -0.50 13.10 10.21
N VAL A 144 0.82 12.84 10.28
CA VAL A 144 1.79 13.67 11.00
C VAL A 144 2.04 15.01 10.28
N LYS A 145 1.85 15.12 8.97
CA LYS A 145 1.98 16.37 8.20
C LYS A 145 0.67 17.16 8.08
N THR A 146 -0.49 16.52 8.18
CA THR A 146 -1.81 17.18 8.16
C THR A 146 -2.32 17.54 9.57
N LYS A 147 -1.46 18.08 10.44
CA LYS A 147 -1.95 19.02 11.47
C LYS A 147 -2.25 20.36 10.80
N VAL A 148 -3.35 20.40 10.05
CA VAL A 148 -4.02 21.66 9.71
C VAL A 148 -4.34 22.32 11.04
N LYS A 149 -3.54 23.32 11.43
CA LYS A 149 -3.84 24.17 12.58
C LYS A 149 -5.24 24.73 12.33
N LYS A 150 -6.24 24.29 13.12
CA LYS A 150 -7.53 24.99 13.23
C LYS A 150 -7.21 26.49 13.35
N PRO A 151 -7.81 27.36 12.52
CA PRO A 151 -7.66 28.79 12.73
C PRO A 151 -8.17 29.07 14.14
N ARG A 152 -7.26 29.45 15.05
CA ARG A 152 -7.66 30.05 16.31
C ARG A 152 -8.41 31.31 15.92
N LYS A 153 -9.74 31.29 16.04
CA LYS A 153 -10.53 32.53 16.08
C LYS A 153 -9.97 33.36 17.22
N SER A 154 -9.14 34.35 16.90
CA SER A 154 -8.84 35.44 17.82
C SER A 154 -10.03 36.39 17.78
N SER A 155 -11.06 36.12 18.57
CA SER A 155 -11.98 37.16 19.01
C SER A 155 -11.24 38.00 20.05
N LYS A 156 -10.49 39.00 19.57
CA LYS A 156 -10.08 40.14 20.39
C LYS A 156 -11.21 41.17 20.34
N GLN A 157 -11.70 41.50 21.54
CA GLN A 157 -12.33 42.74 22.02
C GLN A 157 -13.50 43.31 21.24
#